data_AF-A0A845AHE2-F1
#
_entry.id   AF-A0A845AHE2-F1
#
_cell.length_a   1.000
_cell.length_b   1.000
_cell.length_c   1.000
_cell.angle_alpha   90.00
_cell.angle_beta   90.00
_cell.angle_gamma   90.00
#
_symmetry.space_group_name_H-M   'P 1'
#
loop_
_entity.id
_entity.type
_entity.pdbx_description
1 polymer ?
#
loop_
_entity_poly.entity_id
_entity_poly.type
_entity_poly.pdbx_seq_one_letter_code
_entity_poly.pdbx_strand_id
1 'polypeptide(L)' 'MITLDQLAREMKMPPRDARMLLRLAAKQTKVYPTLGKEHVARQPWSWAPGSKALDEARKALSSTPTV' A
#
# COMPACT_ATOMS: atom_id res chain seq x y z
N MET A 1 2.75 1.84 14.26
CA MET A 1 2.05 2.31 13.04
C MET A 1 3.09 2.39 11.94
N ILE A 2 2.87 1.72 10.82
CA ILE A 2 3.77 1.76 9.67
C ILE A 2 3.21 2.78 8.70
N THR A 3 4.01 3.77 8.33
CA THR A 3 3.62 4.83 7.39
C THR A 3 4.03 4.46 5.97
N LEU A 4 3.43 5.13 5.00
CA LEU A 4 3.84 5.01 3.61
C LEU A 4 5.33 5.26 3.38
N ASP A 5 5.89 6.28 4.04
CA ASP A 5 7.32 6.61 3.91
C ASP A 5 8.20 5.46 4.43
N GLN A 6 7.85 4.88 5.57
CA GLN A 6 8.53 3.71 6.11
C GLN A 6 8.48 2.54 5.13
N LEU A 7 7.29 2.25 4.59
CA LEU A 7 7.05 1.15 3.66
C LEU A 7 7.77 1.36 2.32
N ALA A 8 7.73 2.58 1.78
CA ALA A 8 8.41 2.94 0.55
C ALA A 8 9.93 2.82 0.70
N ARG A 9 10.46 3.20 1.87
CA ARG A 9 11.88 3.09 2.19
C ARG A 9 12.34 1.64 2.36
N GLU A 10 11.51 0.78 2.97
CA GLU A 10 11.73 -0.68 3.00
C GLU A 10 11.79 -1.26 1.58
N MET A 11 10.86 -0.85 0.72
CA MET A 11 10.77 -1.33 -0.66
C MET A 11 11.77 -0.65 -1.61
N LYS A 12 12.61 0.28 -1.10
CA LYS A 12 13.56 1.10 -1.89
C LYS A 12 12.91 1.86 -3.05
N MET A 13 11.68 2.34 -2.86
CA MET A 13 10.90 3.01 -3.89
C MET A 13 10.60 4.46 -3.50
N PRO A 14 10.34 5.35 -4.47
CA PRO A 14 9.85 6.68 -4.17
C PRO A 14 8.48 6.61 -3.46
N PRO A 15 8.26 7.39 -2.40
CA PRO A 15 6.97 7.41 -1.70
C PRO A 15 5.82 7.84 -2.61
N ARG A 16 6.08 8.64 -3.66
CA ARG A 16 5.08 8.99 -4.69
C ARG A 16 4.59 7.77 -5.46
N ASP A 17 5.50 6.92 -5.92
CA ASP A 17 5.17 5.75 -6.74
C ASP A 17 4.47 4.69 -5.89
N ALA A 18 4.98 4.46 -4.67
CA ALA A 18 4.32 3.61 -3.70
C ALA A 18 2.88 4.06 -3.43
N ARG A 19 2.64 5.37 -3.28
CA ARG A 19 1.29 5.94 -3.11
C ARG A 19 0.41 5.70 -4.33
N MET A 20 0.96 5.82 -5.53
CA MET A 20 0.22 5.64 -6.77
C MET A 20 -0.20 4.17 -6.94
N LEU A 21 0.74 3.25 -6.72
CA LEU A 21 0.51 1.80 -6.74
C LEU A 21 -0.53 1.39 -5.70
N LEU A 22 -0.40 1.89 -4.47
CA LEU A 22 -1.36 1.62 -3.40
C LEU A 22 -2.75 2.18 -3.70
N ARG A 23 -2.86 3.34 -4.34
CA ARG A 23 -4.15 3.84 -4.83
C ARG A 23 -4.76 2.94 -5.91
N LEU A 24 -3.95 2.39 -6.80
CA LEU A 24 -4.42 1.47 -7.82
C LEU A 24 -4.90 0.17 -7.18
N ALA A 25 -4.12 -0.37 -6.25
CA ALA A 25 -4.45 -1.56 -5.48
C ALA A 25 -5.70 -1.36 -4.60
N ALA A 26 -5.88 -0.18 -4.00
CA ALA A 26 -7.07 0.16 -3.20
C ALA A 26 -8.36 0.13 -4.02
N LYS A 27 -8.28 0.50 -5.30
CA LYS A 27 -9.40 0.40 -6.23
C LYS A 27 -9.69 -1.06 -6.62
N GLN A 28 -8.69 -1.92 -6.58
CA GLN A 28 -8.84 -3.36 -6.81
C GLN A 28 -9.35 -4.06 -5.54
N THR A 29 -10.52 -3.67 -5.05
CA THR A 29 -11.16 -4.30 -3.88
C THR A 29 -11.46 -5.79 -4.07
N LYS A 30 -11.47 -6.28 -5.33
CA LYS A 30 -11.52 -7.72 -5.64
C LYS A 30 -10.22 -8.47 -5.31
N VAL A 31 -9.07 -7.79 -5.35
CA VAL A 31 -7.74 -8.38 -5.14
C VAL A 31 -7.22 -8.04 -3.74
N TYR A 32 -7.49 -6.81 -3.29
CA TYR A 32 -7.04 -6.25 -2.01
C TYR A 32 -8.24 -5.69 -1.22
N PRO A 33 -9.10 -6.58 -0.69
CA PRO A 33 -10.32 -6.19 -0.01
C PRO A 33 -10.07 -5.46 1.32
N THR A 34 -8.95 -5.69 2.01
CA THR A 34 -8.67 -4.99 3.28
C THR A 34 -7.97 -3.66 3.06
N LEU A 35 -7.08 -3.58 2.06
CA LEU A 35 -6.42 -2.34 1.65
C LEU A 35 -7.42 -1.26 1.23
N GLY A 36 -8.40 -1.62 0.40
CA GLY A 36 -9.43 -0.68 -0.07
C GLY A 36 -10.41 -0.26 1.02
N LYS A 37 -10.60 -1.10 2.05
CA LYS A 37 -11.59 -0.87 3.13
C LYS A 37 -11.02 -0.03 4.27
N GLU A 38 -9.74 -0.21 4.62
CA GLU A 38 -9.03 0.64 5.60
C GLU A 38 -8.60 1.98 5.00
N HIS A 39 -8.46 2.10 3.68
CA HIS A 39 -8.01 3.34 3.06
C HIS A 39 -9.12 4.41 3.03
N VAL A 40 -8.87 5.50 3.75
CA VAL A 40 -9.71 6.70 3.73
C VAL A 40 -9.17 7.71 2.73
N ALA A 41 -10.01 8.16 1.79
CA ALA A 41 -9.63 9.16 0.82
C ALA A 41 -9.13 10.45 1.49
N ARG A 42 -8.00 10.99 1.00
CA ARG A 42 -7.32 12.21 1.51
C ARG A 42 -6.61 12.06 2.87
N GLN A 43 -6.65 10.90 3.52
CA GLN A 43 -5.79 10.60 4.67
C GLN A 43 -4.41 10.11 4.23
N PRO A 44 -3.35 10.34 5.02
CA PRO A 44 -2.07 9.67 4.86
C PRO A 44 -2.24 8.16 5.06
N TRP A 45 -1.53 7.40 4.24
CA TRP A 45 -1.49 5.94 4.35
C TRP A 45 -0.72 5.56 5.62
N SER A 46 -1.42 4.88 6.52
CA SER A 46 -0.87 4.31 7.74
C SER A 46 -1.52 2.97 8.01
N TRP A 47 -0.73 2.01 8.46
CA TRP A 47 -1.20 0.67 8.76
C TRP A 47 -0.79 0.27 10.17
N ALA A 48 -1.58 -0.58 10.81
CA ALA A 48 -1.15 -1.27 12.02
C ALA A 48 -0.11 -2.34 11.67
N PRO A 49 0.96 -2.48 12.47
CA PRO A 49 1.92 -3.55 12.29
C PRO A 49 1.21 -4.90 12.46
N GLY A 50 1.33 -5.79 11.47
CA GLY A 50 0.62 -7.08 11.43
C GLY A 50 -0.83 -7.01 10.92
N SER A 51 -1.30 -5.86 10.40
CA SER A 51 -2.60 -5.79 9.72
C SER A 51 -2.54 -6.45 8.35
N LYS A 52 -3.63 -7.12 7.97
CA LYS A 52 -3.82 -7.69 6.62
C LYS A 52 -3.69 -6.64 5.51
N ALA A 53 -4.07 -5.40 5.78
CA ALA A 53 -3.90 -4.31 4.83
C ALA A 53 -2.42 -3.98 4.57
N LEU A 54 -1.54 -4.19 5.55
CA LEU A 54 -0.11 -4.01 5.38
C LEU A 54 0.49 -5.11 4.51
N ASP A 55 0.08 -6.36 4.71
CA ASP A 55 0.53 -7.47 3.87
C ASP A 55 0.03 -7.30 2.43
N GLU A 56 -1.22 -6.88 2.24
CA GLU A 56 -1.76 -6.51 0.93
C GLU A 56 -1.00 -5.33 0.31
N ALA A 57 -0.63 -4.32 1.11
CA ALA A 57 0.16 -3.18 0.68
C ALA A 57 1.54 -3.63 0.17
N ARG A 58 2.27 -4.44 0.97
CA ARG A 58 3.57 -5.00 0.57
C ARG A 58 3.44 -5.83 -0.69
N LYS A 59 2.40 -6.66 -0.79
CA LYS A 59 2.15 -7.49 -1.96
C LYS A 59 1.91 -6.65 -3.20
N ALA A 60 1.08 -5.61 -3.11
CA ALA A 60 0.81 -4.67 -4.20
C ALA A 60 2.08 -3.91 -4.64
N LEU A 61 2.94 -3.55 -3.70
CA LEU A 61 4.22 -2.89 -3.98
C LEU A 61 5.30 -3.84 -4.52
N SER A 62 5.27 -5.12 -4.15
CA SER A 62 6.20 -6.16 -4.65
C SER A 62 5.77 -6.74 -5.99
N SER A 63 4.49 -6.66 -6.31
CA SER A 63 3.89 -7.19 -7.54
C SER A 63 4.09 -6.25 -8.73
N THR A 64 4.96 -5.23 -8.62
CA THR A 64 5.37 -4.42 -9.75
C THR A 64 6.06 -5.31 -10.79
N PRO A 65 5.49 -5.44 -12.00
CA PRO A 65 6.21 -6.09 -13.08
C PRO A 65 7.44 -5.21 -13.38
N THR A 66 8.62 -5.79 -13.20
CA THR A 66 9.86 -5.29 -13.77
C THR A 66 9.60 -5.04 -15.26
N VAL A 67 9.57 -3.77 -15.66
CA VAL A 67 9.67 -3.39 -17.08
C VAL A 67 11.08 -3.66 -17.55
#